data_AF-A0A5R9Q264-F1
#
_entry.id   AF-A0A5R9Q264-F1
#
_cell.length_a   1.000
_cell.length_b   1.000
_cell.length_c   1.000
_cell.angle_alpha   90.00
_cell.angle_beta   90.00
_cell.angle_gamma   90.00
#
_symmetry.space_group_name_H-M   'P 1'
#
loop_
_entity.id
_entity.type
_entity.pdbx_description
1 polymer ?
#
loop_
_entity_poly.entity_id
_entity_poly.type
_entity_poly.pdbx_seq_one_letter_code
_entity_poly.pdbx_strand_id
1 'polypeptide(L)'
;MTAHISTLGDLLNTAGTQWRVYDMGRKITKIDKALFNQLENGQVPYPYPLAGHALIAIQFWDNQATADPYVWFLKMPLDEQSKLVLASRDHFANMVLEALGTELTGEQADGKLDNNPYVFTPNANKLAAFNALLKTELKRPASQYYEFTEQFFAGNLTDDAWQSIAVQGLADFAFRLDHGQNSTNIANSWTSLPQEVQQPLSAMLEHVEINTQLAELFFAQCELAIAENNLNLLINNMRALSGSKAQGLKSQLIEQVLTSELGSQPDVLLTLAGRYWLCFEKPEALFKLLDLAANNEQMPELFPSIFADLVAIPSLRPHVLGILRAENRSDTLSRAIGRLFS
;
A
#
# COMPACT_ATOMS: atom_id res chain seq x y z
N MET A 1 -23.96 -32.96 -11.48
CA MET A 1 -22.53 -32.72 -11.20
C MET A 1 -22.43 -31.29 -10.72
N THR A 2 -22.47 -31.09 -9.41
CA THR A 2 -22.24 -29.79 -8.77
C THR A 2 -20.80 -29.39 -9.07
N ALA A 3 -20.60 -28.35 -9.86
CA ALA A 3 -19.27 -27.80 -10.08
C ALA A 3 -18.71 -27.42 -8.71
N HIS A 4 -17.61 -28.05 -8.31
CA HIS A 4 -16.89 -27.72 -7.09
C HIS A 4 -16.25 -26.35 -7.32
N ILE A 5 -16.98 -25.26 -7.05
CA ILE A 5 -16.45 -23.90 -7.13
C ILE A 5 -15.33 -23.83 -6.09
N SER A 6 -14.09 -23.82 -6.56
CA SER A 6 -12.90 -24.02 -5.71
C SER A 6 -12.16 -22.72 -5.41
N THR A 7 -12.52 -21.61 -6.07
CA THR A 7 -11.83 -20.32 -5.94
C THR A 7 -12.83 -19.14 -6.01
N LEU A 8 -12.43 -17.98 -5.48
CA LEU A 8 -13.19 -16.74 -5.56
C LEU A 8 -13.29 -16.24 -7.00
N GLY A 9 -12.21 -16.38 -7.78
CA GLY A 9 -12.23 -16.10 -9.21
C GLY A 9 -13.28 -16.93 -9.95
N ASP A 10 -13.37 -18.22 -9.66
CA ASP A 10 -14.38 -19.11 -10.26
C ASP A 10 -15.79 -18.76 -9.81
N LEU A 11 -15.98 -18.39 -8.55
CA LEU A 11 -17.26 -17.94 -8.01
C LEU A 11 -17.76 -16.71 -8.79
N LEU A 12 -16.91 -15.69 -8.95
CA LEU A 12 -17.26 -14.46 -9.65
C LEU A 12 -17.50 -14.68 -11.14
N ASN A 13 -16.71 -15.56 -11.78
CA ASN A 13 -16.91 -15.97 -13.16
C ASN A 13 -18.25 -16.72 -13.36
N THR A 14 -18.58 -17.63 -12.44
CA THR A 14 -19.83 -18.42 -12.49
C THR A 14 -21.05 -17.53 -12.27
N ALA A 15 -20.91 -16.47 -11.45
CA ALA A 15 -21.94 -15.46 -11.25
C ALA A 15 -22.13 -14.51 -12.46
N GLY A 16 -21.35 -14.66 -13.54
CA GLY A 16 -21.45 -13.81 -14.74
C GLY A 16 -20.93 -12.38 -14.54
N THR A 17 -20.22 -12.11 -13.45
CA THR A 17 -19.73 -10.77 -13.13
C THR A 17 -18.42 -10.44 -13.82
N GLN A 18 -18.20 -9.16 -14.10
CA GLN A 18 -16.85 -8.65 -14.37
C GLN A 18 -16.17 -8.34 -13.05
N TRP A 19 -14.87 -8.62 -12.94
CA TRP A 19 -14.14 -8.39 -11.70
C TRP A 19 -12.66 -8.08 -11.92
N ARG A 20 -12.08 -7.37 -10.95
CA ARG A 20 -10.67 -7.00 -10.84
C ARG A 20 -10.19 -7.20 -9.41
N VAL A 21 -8.90 -7.47 -9.24
CA VAL A 21 -8.27 -7.70 -7.94
C VAL A 21 -7.11 -6.75 -7.76
N TYR A 22 -6.96 -6.25 -6.54
CA TYR A 22 -5.90 -5.36 -6.14
C TYR A 22 -5.33 -5.81 -4.80
N ASP A 23 -4.01 -5.71 -4.65
CA ASP A 23 -3.37 -5.64 -3.34
C ASP A 23 -3.72 -4.31 -2.67
N MET A 24 -4.02 -4.38 -1.38
CA MET A 24 -4.31 -3.26 -0.50
C MET A 24 -3.29 -3.17 0.65
N GLY A 25 -2.28 -4.05 0.69
CA GLY A 25 -1.28 -4.10 1.74
C GLY A 25 -0.34 -2.91 1.67
N ARG A 26 0.66 -2.99 0.79
CA ARG A 26 1.75 -1.99 0.75
C ARG A 26 1.36 -0.81 -0.12
N LYS A 27 1.12 -1.07 -1.41
CA LYS A 27 0.64 -0.10 -2.39
C LYS A 27 -0.59 -0.66 -3.07
N ILE A 28 -1.53 0.20 -3.45
CA ILE A 28 -2.67 -0.25 -4.23
C ILE A 28 -2.15 -0.72 -5.59
N THR A 29 -2.14 -2.05 -5.79
CA THR A 29 -1.47 -2.67 -6.94
C THR A 29 -2.39 -3.68 -7.56
N LYS A 30 -2.68 -3.53 -8.85
CA LYS A 30 -3.51 -4.50 -9.57
C LYS A 30 -2.83 -5.87 -9.61
N ILE A 31 -3.59 -6.92 -9.33
CA ILE A 31 -3.17 -8.31 -9.45
C ILE A 31 -3.82 -8.89 -10.71
N ASP A 32 -2.99 -9.36 -11.65
CA ASP A 32 -3.48 -10.01 -12.86
C ASP A 32 -4.28 -11.27 -12.54
N LYS A 33 -5.36 -11.53 -13.30
CA LYS A 33 -6.22 -12.70 -13.05
C LYS A 33 -5.46 -14.03 -13.10
N ALA A 34 -4.45 -14.14 -13.95
CA ALA A 34 -3.60 -15.33 -14.04
C ALA A 34 -2.79 -15.53 -12.75
N LEU A 35 -2.19 -14.46 -12.22
CA LEU A 35 -1.49 -14.50 -10.94
C LEU A 35 -2.46 -14.79 -9.79
N PHE A 36 -3.63 -14.13 -9.76
CA PHE A 36 -4.64 -14.38 -8.75
C PHE A 36 -5.08 -15.85 -8.74
N ASN A 37 -5.32 -16.46 -9.91
CA ASN A 37 -5.62 -17.88 -10.01
C ASN A 37 -4.51 -18.77 -9.44
N GLN A 38 -3.23 -18.46 -9.71
CA GLN A 38 -2.09 -19.20 -9.14
C GLN A 38 -2.03 -19.06 -7.60
N LEU A 39 -2.35 -17.86 -7.08
CA LEU A 39 -2.42 -17.59 -5.65
C LEU A 39 -3.51 -18.42 -4.99
N GLU A 40 -4.72 -18.39 -5.55
CA GLU A 40 -5.85 -19.16 -5.04
C GLU A 40 -5.56 -20.66 -5.09
N ASN A 41 -4.81 -21.16 -6.08
CA ASN A 41 -4.43 -22.57 -6.13
C ASN A 41 -3.19 -22.93 -5.27
N GLY A 42 -2.66 -22.00 -4.46
CA GLY A 42 -1.50 -22.24 -3.60
C GLY A 42 -0.20 -22.52 -4.36
N GLN A 43 -0.15 -22.17 -5.64
CA GLN A 43 0.96 -22.48 -6.54
C GLN A 43 2.15 -21.54 -6.29
N VAL A 44 1.87 -20.26 -6.05
CA VAL A 44 2.86 -19.21 -5.81
C VAL A 44 2.57 -18.47 -4.50
N PRO A 45 3.59 -17.89 -3.83
CA PRO A 45 3.37 -17.07 -2.65
C PRO A 45 2.73 -15.73 -3.03
N TYR A 46 2.03 -15.12 -2.06
CA TYR A 46 1.45 -13.79 -2.20
C TYR A 46 2.57 -12.75 -2.36
N PRO A 47 2.50 -11.83 -3.33
CA PRO A 47 3.65 -10.96 -3.65
C PRO A 47 3.89 -9.86 -2.63
N TYR A 48 2.84 -9.41 -1.93
CA TYR A 48 2.87 -8.21 -1.10
C TYR A 48 2.32 -8.48 0.32
N PRO A 49 2.85 -9.49 1.04
CA PRO A 49 2.37 -9.82 2.38
C PRO A 49 2.58 -8.63 3.32
N LEU A 50 1.61 -8.44 4.23
CA LEU A 50 1.70 -7.47 5.29
C LEU A 50 1.17 -8.09 6.59
N ALA A 51 2.01 -8.10 7.62
CA ALA A 51 1.69 -8.66 8.94
C ALA A 51 1.05 -10.07 8.87
N GLY A 52 1.59 -10.96 8.04
CA GLY A 52 1.11 -12.35 7.88
C GLY A 52 -0.19 -12.49 7.09
N HIS A 53 -0.67 -11.45 6.42
CA HIS A 53 -1.91 -11.48 5.66
C HIS A 53 -1.74 -10.95 4.23
N ALA A 54 -2.61 -11.41 3.33
CA ALA A 54 -2.91 -10.77 2.07
C ALA A 54 -4.11 -9.84 2.28
N LEU A 55 -3.91 -8.54 2.06
CA LEU A 55 -4.99 -7.55 2.05
C LEU A 55 -5.42 -7.33 0.61
N ILE A 56 -6.61 -7.79 0.26
CA ILE A 56 -7.08 -7.88 -1.12
C ILE A 56 -8.35 -7.03 -1.27
N ALA A 57 -8.42 -6.22 -2.31
CA ALA A 57 -9.68 -5.66 -2.78
C ALA A 57 -10.13 -6.39 -4.06
N ILE A 58 -11.35 -6.92 -4.05
CA ILE A 58 -11.97 -7.51 -5.23
C ILE A 58 -13.14 -6.62 -5.64
N GLN A 59 -12.96 -5.88 -6.73
CA GLN A 59 -14.02 -5.10 -7.35
C GLN A 59 -14.78 -6.01 -8.32
N PHE A 60 -16.11 -5.98 -8.28
CA PHE A 60 -16.94 -6.71 -9.23
C PHE A 60 -18.24 -5.97 -9.56
N TRP A 61 -18.76 -6.19 -10.76
CA TRP A 61 -19.96 -5.54 -11.27
C TRP A 61 -20.63 -6.33 -12.39
N ASP A 62 -21.91 -6.06 -12.61
CA ASP A 62 -22.64 -6.44 -13.82
C ASP A 62 -22.72 -5.25 -14.77
N ASN A 63 -22.30 -5.44 -16.02
CA ASN A 63 -22.35 -4.40 -17.05
C ASN A 63 -23.77 -3.93 -17.38
N GLN A 64 -24.80 -4.74 -17.11
CA GLN A 64 -26.20 -4.43 -17.45
C GLN A 64 -26.99 -3.86 -16.27
N ALA A 65 -26.63 -4.23 -15.04
CA ALA A 65 -27.46 -3.97 -13.86
C ALA A 65 -26.79 -3.05 -12.82
N THR A 66 -25.47 -2.86 -12.87
CA THR A 66 -24.73 -2.20 -11.79
C THR A 66 -24.34 -0.76 -12.15
N ALA A 67 -24.96 0.22 -11.49
CA ALA A 67 -24.53 1.63 -11.59
C ALA A 67 -23.15 1.83 -10.95
N ASP A 68 -22.93 1.29 -9.75
CA ASP A 68 -21.67 1.39 -9.00
C ASP A 68 -21.12 0.01 -8.62
N PRO A 69 -19.86 -0.31 -8.99
CA PRO A 69 -19.26 -1.60 -8.68
C PRO A 69 -19.21 -1.90 -7.19
N TYR A 70 -19.46 -3.16 -6.84
CA TYR A 70 -19.26 -3.68 -5.49
C TYR A 70 -17.78 -3.95 -5.26
N VAL A 71 -17.36 -3.89 -3.98
CA VAL A 71 -15.99 -4.16 -3.58
C VAL A 71 -15.98 -5.01 -2.32
N TRP A 72 -15.28 -6.14 -2.37
CA TRP A 72 -14.90 -6.89 -1.18
C TRP A 72 -13.50 -6.51 -0.72
N PHE A 73 -13.36 -6.16 0.55
CA PHE A 73 -12.06 -5.96 1.20
C PHE A 73 -11.76 -7.15 2.10
N LEU A 74 -10.83 -8.00 1.65
CA LEU A 74 -10.51 -9.29 2.27
C LEU A 74 -9.14 -9.27 2.93
N LYS A 75 -9.06 -9.79 4.15
CA LYS A 75 -7.83 -10.02 4.92
C LYS A 75 -7.64 -11.53 5.05
N MET A 76 -6.90 -12.11 4.11
CA MET A 76 -6.68 -13.55 4.03
C MET A 76 -5.38 -13.94 4.75
N PRO A 77 -5.39 -14.93 5.65
CA PRO A 77 -4.16 -15.37 6.32
C PRO A 77 -3.20 -16.03 5.34
N LEU A 78 -1.90 -15.84 5.59
CA LEU A 78 -0.80 -16.45 4.85
C LEU A 78 -0.04 -17.45 5.73
N ASP A 79 0.50 -18.49 5.11
CA ASP A 79 1.41 -19.44 5.77
C ASP A 79 2.85 -18.90 5.88
N GLU A 80 3.75 -19.69 6.46
CA GLU A 80 5.17 -19.34 6.62
C GLU A 80 5.91 -19.14 5.28
N GLN A 81 5.41 -19.76 4.21
CA GLN A 81 5.92 -19.56 2.86
C GLN A 81 5.27 -18.36 2.17
N SER A 82 4.39 -17.65 2.87
CA SER A 82 3.56 -16.54 2.39
C SER A 82 2.56 -16.94 1.31
N LYS A 83 2.15 -18.21 1.27
CA LYS A 83 1.05 -18.68 0.42
C LYS A 83 -0.28 -18.49 1.14
N LEU A 84 -1.36 -18.33 0.37
CA LEU A 84 -2.71 -18.26 0.93
C LEU A 84 -3.05 -19.54 1.68
N VAL A 85 -3.61 -19.40 2.89
CA VAL A 85 -4.18 -20.54 3.62
C VAL A 85 -5.48 -20.95 2.92
N LEU A 86 -5.39 -21.97 2.08
CA LEU A 86 -6.46 -22.43 1.19
C LEU A 86 -7.77 -22.73 1.91
N ALA A 87 -7.69 -23.33 3.10
CA ALA A 87 -8.87 -23.61 3.93
C ALA A 87 -9.64 -22.33 4.31
N SER A 88 -8.95 -21.21 4.56
CA SER A 88 -9.60 -19.93 4.85
C SER A 88 -10.28 -19.34 3.61
N ARG A 89 -9.66 -19.49 2.45
CA ARG A 89 -10.23 -19.07 1.15
C ARG A 89 -11.45 -19.91 0.77
N ASP A 90 -11.41 -21.22 0.98
CA ASP A 90 -12.55 -22.12 0.75
C ASP A 90 -13.70 -21.81 1.69
N HIS A 91 -13.40 -21.56 2.97
CA HIS A 91 -14.40 -21.20 3.95
C HIS A 91 -15.12 -19.89 3.57
N PHE A 92 -14.38 -18.84 3.18
CA PHE A 92 -15.00 -17.61 2.68
C PHE A 92 -15.84 -17.85 1.43
N ALA A 93 -15.35 -18.62 0.45
CA ALA A 93 -16.10 -18.93 -0.77
C ALA A 93 -17.43 -19.65 -0.46
N ASN A 94 -17.40 -20.64 0.45
CA ASN A 94 -18.60 -21.35 0.90
C ASN A 94 -19.59 -20.41 1.60
N MET A 95 -19.12 -19.51 2.47
CA MET A 95 -19.99 -18.52 3.11
C MET A 95 -20.69 -17.62 2.09
N VAL A 96 -19.98 -17.20 1.03
CA VAL A 96 -20.57 -16.41 -0.06
C VAL A 96 -21.61 -17.24 -0.83
N LEU A 97 -21.32 -18.50 -1.14
CA LEU A 97 -22.27 -19.39 -1.82
C LEU A 97 -23.53 -19.67 -0.98
N GLU A 98 -23.38 -19.83 0.34
CA GLU A 98 -24.49 -19.98 1.26
C GLU A 98 -25.33 -18.70 1.33
N ALA A 99 -24.69 -17.54 1.43
CA ALA A 99 -25.38 -16.25 1.41
C ALA A 99 -26.20 -16.09 0.12
N LEU A 100 -25.59 -16.29 -1.04
CA LEU A 100 -26.25 -16.19 -2.35
C LEU A 100 -27.34 -17.28 -2.55
N GLY A 101 -27.10 -18.50 -2.08
CA GLY A 101 -28.06 -19.60 -2.15
C GLY A 101 -29.31 -19.38 -1.29
N THR A 102 -29.19 -18.57 -0.23
CA THR A 102 -30.33 -18.15 0.58
C THR A 102 -31.12 -16.96 0.00
N GLU A 103 -30.63 -16.31 -1.07
CA GLU A 103 -31.25 -15.13 -1.71
C GLU A 103 -32.12 -15.46 -2.94
N LEU A 104 -32.86 -16.57 -2.88
CA LEU A 104 -33.97 -16.81 -3.82
C LEU A 104 -35.16 -15.82 -3.64
N THR A 105 -35.04 -14.85 -2.73
CA THR A 105 -35.98 -13.74 -2.52
C THR A 105 -35.18 -12.49 -2.18
N GLY A 106 -35.26 -11.47 -3.02
CA GLY A 106 -34.27 -10.39 -3.12
C GLY A 106 -34.15 -9.42 -1.95
N GLU A 107 -33.17 -8.51 -2.15
CA GLU A 107 -32.90 -7.28 -1.40
C GLU A 107 -32.37 -7.44 0.03
N GLN A 108 -31.23 -8.14 0.26
CA GLN A 108 -30.40 -7.89 1.47
C GLN A 108 -28.99 -8.55 1.49
N ALA A 109 -28.26 -8.55 0.36
CA ALA A 109 -26.93 -9.17 0.29
C ALA A 109 -25.87 -8.47 1.16
N ASP A 110 -26.01 -7.15 1.34
CA ASP A 110 -25.00 -6.33 2.04
C ASP A 110 -24.94 -6.60 3.55
N GLY A 111 -26.01 -7.09 4.19
CA GLY A 111 -26.07 -7.23 5.65
C GLY A 111 -25.55 -8.55 6.23
N LYS A 112 -25.31 -9.58 5.40
CA LYS A 112 -24.91 -10.92 5.89
C LYS A 112 -23.39 -11.15 5.95
N LEU A 113 -22.60 -10.25 5.40
CA LEU A 113 -21.13 -10.28 5.52
C LEU A 113 -20.63 -9.44 6.71
N ASP A 114 -21.53 -8.71 7.38
CA ASP A 114 -21.24 -8.03 8.64
C ASP A 114 -20.96 -9.10 9.72
N ASN A 115 -19.71 -9.17 10.18
CA ASN A 115 -19.07 -10.20 11.04
C ASN A 115 -18.36 -11.37 10.32
N ASN A 116 -18.03 -11.23 9.04
CA ASN A 116 -17.15 -12.19 8.37
C ASN A 116 -15.69 -12.04 8.88
N PRO A 117 -15.03 -13.13 9.35
CA PRO A 117 -13.67 -13.06 9.92
C PRO A 117 -12.59 -12.65 8.90
N TYR A 118 -12.91 -12.67 7.61
CA TYR A 118 -12.01 -12.32 6.52
C TYR A 118 -12.28 -10.94 5.95
N VAL A 119 -13.34 -10.23 6.37
CA VAL A 119 -13.62 -8.88 5.86
C VAL A 119 -12.95 -7.84 6.76
N PHE A 120 -12.38 -6.81 6.16
CA PHE A 120 -11.80 -5.69 6.90
C PHE A 120 -12.22 -4.35 6.29
N THR A 121 -12.21 -3.31 7.10
CA THR A 121 -12.44 -1.93 6.63
C THR A 121 -11.09 -1.24 6.43
N PRO A 122 -10.71 -0.85 5.20
CA PRO A 122 -9.52 -0.05 4.98
C PRO A 122 -9.61 1.27 5.74
N ASN A 123 -8.46 1.82 6.16
CA ASN A 123 -8.44 3.15 6.75
C ASN A 123 -8.91 4.21 5.73
N ALA A 124 -9.35 5.38 6.23
CA ALA A 124 -9.96 6.43 5.41
C ALA A 124 -9.07 6.86 4.22
N ASN A 125 -7.75 6.98 4.42
CA ASN A 125 -6.83 7.36 3.36
C ASN A 125 -6.75 6.30 2.27
N LYS A 126 -6.61 5.03 2.67
CA LYS A 126 -6.52 3.90 1.74
C LYS A 126 -7.83 3.71 0.96
N LEU A 127 -8.96 3.87 1.62
CA LEU A 127 -10.28 3.81 0.99
C LEU A 127 -10.46 4.96 -0.02
N ALA A 128 -10.09 6.18 0.35
CA ALA A 128 -10.17 7.34 -0.55
C ALA A 128 -9.29 7.16 -1.80
N ALA A 129 -8.04 6.71 -1.62
CA ALA A 129 -7.12 6.38 -2.70
C ALA A 129 -7.68 5.29 -3.62
N PHE A 130 -8.24 4.23 -3.05
CA PHE A 130 -8.84 3.15 -3.83
C PHE A 130 -10.05 3.63 -4.65
N ASN A 131 -10.94 4.43 -4.05
CA ASN A 131 -12.07 5.02 -4.76
C ASN A 131 -11.62 5.93 -5.93
N ALA A 132 -10.58 6.73 -5.72
CA ALA A 132 -10.01 7.59 -6.76
C ALA A 132 -9.36 6.76 -7.90
N LEU A 133 -8.64 5.70 -7.56
CA LEU A 133 -8.11 4.73 -8.53
C LEU A 133 -9.23 4.11 -9.37
N LEU A 134 -10.29 3.62 -8.73
CA LEU A 134 -11.40 2.98 -9.44
C LEU A 134 -12.07 3.94 -10.42
N LYS A 135 -12.32 5.19 -9.99
CA LYS A 135 -12.92 6.22 -10.86
C LYS A 135 -12.04 6.54 -12.06
N THR A 136 -10.73 6.68 -11.87
CA THR A 136 -9.79 6.97 -12.96
C THR A 136 -9.66 5.79 -13.93
N GLU A 137 -9.50 4.56 -13.42
CA GLU A 137 -9.43 3.35 -14.27
C GLU A 137 -10.72 3.08 -15.05
N LEU A 138 -11.88 3.44 -14.49
CA LEU A 138 -13.19 3.30 -15.15
C LEU A 138 -13.56 4.52 -16.00
N LYS A 139 -12.66 5.51 -16.13
CA LYS A 139 -12.91 6.78 -16.84
C LYS A 139 -14.20 7.48 -16.37
N ARG A 140 -14.52 7.36 -15.08
CA ARG A 140 -15.65 8.04 -14.44
C ARG A 140 -15.25 9.43 -13.96
N PRO A 141 -16.22 10.35 -13.78
CA PRO A 141 -15.98 11.62 -13.10
C PRO A 141 -15.38 11.42 -11.70
N ALA A 142 -14.64 12.42 -11.23
CA ALA A 142 -14.14 12.47 -9.85
C ALA A 142 -15.30 12.60 -8.83
N SER A 143 -15.01 12.56 -7.53
CA SER A 143 -16.02 12.91 -6.53
C SER A 143 -16.37 14.41 -6.58
N GLN A 144 -17.46 14.77 -5.91
CA GLN A 144 -17.86 16.15 -5.69
C GLN A 144 -16.80 17.01 -4.96
N TYR A 145 -15.81 16.38 -4.30
CA TYR A 145 -14.76 17.08 -3.55
C TYR A 145 -13.56 17.48 -4.43
N TYR A 146 -13.48 16.96 -5.65
CA TYR A 146 -12.34 17.18 -6.54
C TYR A 146 -12.22 18.63 -6.99
N GLU A 147 -13.30 19.24 -7.45
CA GLU A 147 -13.27 20.60 -8.03
C GLU A 147 -12.73 21.62 -7.03
N PHE A 148 -13.23 21.60 -5.79
CA PHE A 148 -12.71 22.48 -4.73
C PHE A 148 -11.21 22.27 -4.48
N THR A 149 -10.77 21.01 -4.45
CA THR A 149 -9.36 20.65 -4.24
C THR A 149 -8.48 21.12 -5.40
N GLU A 150 -8.92 20.94 -6.64
CA GLU A 150 -8.23 21.40 -7.85
C GLU A 150 -8.09 22.93 -7.86
N GLN A 151 -9.17 23.66 -7.51
CA GLN A 151 -9.14 25.12 -7.43
C GLN A 151 -8.21 25.63 -6.32
N PHE A 152 -8.12 24.92 -5.19
CA PHE A 152 -7.14 25.23 -4.15
C PHE A 152 -5.70 25.13 -4.68
N PHE A 153 -5.33 24.01 -5.30
CA PHE A 153 -3.98 23.83 -5.85
C PHE A 153 -3.69 24.79 -7.01
N ALA A 154 -4.70 25.19 -7.77
CA ALA A 154 -4.57 26.20 -8.82
C ALA A 154 -4.32 27.62 -8.29
N GLY A 155 -4.42 27.84 -6.98
CA GLY A 155 -4.27 29.18 -6.36
C GLY A 155 -5.47 30.09 -6.55
N ASN A 156 -6.64 29.52 -6.89
CA ASN A 156 -7.87 30.29 -7.12
C ASN A 156 -8.70 30.48 -5.83
N LEU A 157 -8.31 29.85 -4.72
CA LEU A 157 -8.95 29.97 -3.42
C LEU A 157 -8.02 30.68 -2.42
N THR A 158 -8.60 31.15 -1.32
CA THR A 158 -7.83 31.75 -0.21
C THR A 158 -6.93 30.73 0.47
N ASP A 159 -5.84 31.17 1.08
CA ASP A 159 -4.89 30.29 1.78
C ASP A 159 -5.60 29.39 2.81
N ASP A 160 -6.54 29.91 3.61
CA ASP A 160 -7.28 29.13 4.62
C ASP A 160 -8.28 28.12 4.07
N ALA A 161 -8.51 28.09 2.74
CA ALA A 161 -9.46 27.17 2.11
C ALA A 161 -9.07 25.69 2.30
N TRP A 162 -7.81 25.42 2.64
CA TRP A 162 -7.33 24.07 2.94
C TRP A 162 -8.18 23.35 4.02
N GLN A 163 -8.75 24.09 4.96
CA GLN A 163 -9.56 23.53 6.05
C GLN A 163 -10.83 22.82 5.57
N SER A 164 -11.29 23.16 4.36
CA SER A 164 -12.48 22.57 3.74
C SER A 164 -12.16 21.42 2.77
N ILE A 165 -10.88 21.09 2.57
CA ILE A 165 -10.48 20.01 1.68
C ILE A 165 -10.79 18.66 2.32
N ALA A 166 -11.64 17.88 1.66
CA ALA A 166 -11.92 16.51 2.07
C ALA A 166 -10.79 15.56 1.63
N VAL A 167 -10.53 14.52 2.41
CA VAL A 167 -9.55 13.45 2.08
C VAL A 167 -9.82 12.82 0.72
N GLN A 168 -11.09 12.62 0.34
CA GLN A 168 -11.48 12.11 -0.98
C GLN A 168 -11.11 13.08 -2.11
N GLY A 169 -11.16 14.40 -1.88
CA GLY A 169 -10.72 15.42 -2.83
C GLY A 169 -9.21 15.35 -3.08
N LEU A 170 -8.41 15.17 -2.03
CA LEU A 170 -6.95 14.94 -2.15
C LEU A 170 -6.63 13.67 -2.91
N ALA A 171 -7.37 12.59 -2.66
CA ALA A 171 -7.22 11.33 -3.39
C ALA A 171 -7.55 11.52 -4.87
N ASP A 172 -8.69 12.15 -5.20
CA ASP A 172 -9.06 12.42 -6.59
C ASP A 172 -8.03 13.30 -7.30
N PHE A 173 -7.48 14.30 -6.61
CA PHE A 173 -6.42 15.17 -7.12
C PHE A 173 -5.12 14.39 -7.39
N ALA A 174 -4.67 13.58 -6.43
CA ALA A 174 -3.46 12.76 -6.57
C ALA A 174 -3.56 11.76 -7.73
N PHE A 175 -4.71 11.11 -7.92
CA PHE A 175 -4.90 10.16 -9.04
C PHE A 175 -5.12 10.85 -10.40
N ARG A 176 -5.17 12.19 -10.44
CA ARG A 176 -5.37 13.00 -11.65
C ARG A 176 -4.25 14.03 -11.85
N LEU A 177 -3.02 13.71 -11.45
CA LEU A 177 -1.88 14.60 -11.65
C LEU A 177 -1.61 14.92 -13.13
N ASP A 178 -2.02 14.03 -14.04
CA ASP A 178 -1.95 14.18 -15.49
C ASP A 178 -3.08 15.06 -16.08
N HIS A 179 -4.09 15.42 -15.28
CA HIS A 179 -5.17 16.27 -15.71
C HIS A 179 -4.78 17.76 -15.60
N GLY A 180 -4.93 18.49 -16.72
CA GLY A 180 -4.72 19.93 -16.76
C GLY A 180 -3.33 20.35 -16.28
N GLN A 181 -3.28 21.19 -15.23
CA GLN A 181 -2.05 21.70 -14.62
C GLN A 181 -1.77 21.09 -13.24
N ASN A 182 -2.46 20.00 -12.84
CA ASN A 182 -2.39 19.47 -11.48
C ASN A 182 -0.96 19.16 -11.02
N SER A 183 -0.15 18.50 -11.86
CA SER A 183 1.25 18.25 -11.53
C SER A 183 2.08 19.52 -11.35
N THR A 184 1.83 20.57 -12.11
CA THR A 184 2.55 21.85 -11.97
C THR A 184 2.07 22.60 -10.72
N ASN A 185 0.77 22.58 -10.48
CA ASN A 185 0.11 23.25 -9.36
C ASN A 185 0.58 22.69 -8.02
N ILE A 186 0.64 21.36 -7.87
CA ILE A 186 1.20 20.74 -6.67
C ILE A 186 2.69 21.05 -6.52
N ALA A 187 3.47 21.04 -7.61
CA ALA A 187 4.90 21.34 -7.55
C ALA A 187 5.17 22.76 -7.02
N ASN A 188 4.37 23.73 -7.46
CA ASN A 188 4.50 25.13 -7.08
C ASN A 188 4.06 25.42 -5.63
N SER A 189 3.09 24.67 -5.12
CA SER A 189 2.49 24.90 -3.80
C SER A 189 3.06 24.01 -2.71
N TRP A 190 3.73 22.89 -3.04
CA TRP A 190 4.10 21.85 -2.08
C TRP A 190 4.76 22.38 -0.80
N THR A 191 5.76 23.26 -0.95
CA THR A 191 6.54 23.80 0.18
C THR A 191 5.76 24.76 1.07
N SER A 192 4.66 25.33 0.59
CA SER A 192 3.78 26.22 1.37
C SER A 192 2.55 25.53 1.93
N LEU A 193 2.33 24.25 1.59
CA LEU A 193 1.17 23.50 2.08
C LEU A 193 1.27 23.28 3.60
N PRO A 194 0.15 23.44 4.34
CA PRO A 194 0.10 23.06 5.75
C PRO A 194 0.27 21.54 5.90
N GLN A 195 0.76 21.11 7.06
CA GLN A 195 1.04 19.69 7.34
C GLN A 195 -0.24 18.84 7.24
N GLU A 196 -1.39 19.42 7.62
CA GLU A 196 -2.72 18.84 7.56
C GLU A 196 -3.15 18.48 6.13
N VAL A 197 -2.58 19.12 5.11
CA VAL A 197 -2.77 18.77 3.69
C VAL A 197 -1.64 17.87 3.20
N GLN A 198 -0.38 18.21 3.50
CA GLN A 198 0.77 17.45 3.02
C GLN A 198 0.73 15.98 3.47
N GLN A 199 0.35 15.73 4.73
CA GLN A 199 0.34 14.38 5.30
C GLN A 199 -0.66 13.45 4.58
N PRO A 200 -1.97 13.76 4.50
CA PRO A 200 -2.90 12.91 3.76
C PRO A 200 -2.59 12.87 2.26
N LEU A 201 -2.12 13.96 1.65
CA LEU A 201 -1.75 13.96 0.23
C LEU A 201 -0.55 13.04 -0.06
N SER A 202 0.49 13.05 0.79
CA SER A 202 1.62 12.13 0.67
C SER A 202 1.20 10.66 0.78
N ALA A 203 0.19 10.38 1.62
CA ALA A 203 -0.42 9.06 1.74
C ALA A 203 -1.19 8.62 0.48
N MET A 204 -1.68 9.56 -0.33
CA MET A 204 -2.28 9.25 -1.64
C MET A 204 -1.19 9.04 -2.69
N LEU A 205 -0.18 9.92 -2.71
CA LEU A 205 0.90 9.93 -3.70
C LEU A 205 1.76 8.64 -3.66
N GLU A 206 1.84 7.97 -2.52
CA GLU A 206 2.52 6.66 -2.42
C GLU A 206 1.86 5.55 -3.28
N HIS A 207 0.62 5.79 -3.76
CA HIS A 207 -0.15 4.90 -4.62
C HIS A 207 -0.21 5.37 -6.08
N VAL A 208 0.40 6.50 -6.41
CA VAL A 208 0.35 7.11 -7.73
C VAL A 208 1.73 7.11 -8.37
N GLU A 209 1.79 6.85 -9.67
CA GLU A 209 3.01 7.07 -10.44
C GLU A 209 3.21 8.58 -10.69
N ILE A 210 4.22 9.16 -10.05
CA ILE A 210 4.57 10.57 -10.23
C ILE A 210 5.58 10.76 -11.37
N ASN A 211 5.52 11.92 -12.02
CA ASN A 211 6.48 12.28 -13.08
C ASN A 211 7.85 12.69 -12.52
N THR A 212 8.82 12.89 -13.42
CA THR A 212 10.20 13.23 -13.06
C THR A 212 10.30 14.54 -12.28
N GLN A 213 9.56 15.58 -12.67
CA GLN A 213 9.58 16.88 -12.00
C GLN A 213 9.18 16.77 -10.52
N LEU A 214 8.10 16.04 -10.23
CA LEU A 214 7.67 15.79 -8.86
C LEU A 214 8.65 14.90 -8.09
N ALA A 215 9.25 13.92 -8.76
CA ALA A 215 10.26 13.07 -8.14
C ALA A 215 11.50 13.87 -7.71
N GLU A 216 11.99 14.78 -8.55
CA GLU A 216 13.10 15.68 -8.23
C GLU A 216 12.73 16.66 -7.10
N LEU A 217 11.51 17.21 -7.12
CA LEU A 217 11.01 18.05 -6.03
C LEU A 217 11.01 17.30 -4.69
N PHE A 218 10.35 16.15 -4.61
CA PHE A 218 10.26 15.41 -3.34
C PHE A 218 11.62 14.90 -2.87
N PHE A 219 12.52 14.55 -3.80
CA PHE A 219 13.89 14.22 -3.47
C PHE A 219 14.61 15.40 -2.81
N ALA A 220 14.59 16.59 -3.42
CA ALA A 220 15.20 17.80 -2.86
C ALA A 220 14.58 18.18 -1.50
N GLN A 221 13.27 17.99 -1.33
CA GLN A 221 12.60 18.21 -0.05
C GLN A 221 12.98 17.18 1.02
N CYS A 222 13.31 15.94 0.65
CA CYS A 222 13.91 14.99 1.58
C CYS A 222 15.31 15.43 2.02
N GLU A 223 16.15 15.92 1.10
CA GLU A 223 17.48 16.44 1.44
C GLU A 223 17.40 17.62 2.40
N LEU A 224 16.46 18.55 2.16
CA LEU A 224 16.19 19.66 3.07
C LEU A 224 15.73 19.16 4.46
N ALA A 225 14.79 18.21 4.50
CA ALA A 225 14.30 17.64 5.75
C ALA A 225 15.40 16.94 6.57
N ILE A 226 16.34 16.27 5.89
CA ILE A 226 17.53 15.69 6.53
C ILE A 226 18.41 16.78 7.12
N ALA A 227 18.70 17.85 6.35
CA ALA A 227 19.54 18.96 6.80
C ALA A 227 18.94 19.72 8.00
N GLU A 228 17.61 19.85 8.04
CA GLU A 228 16.87 20.51 9.12
C GLU A 228 16.50 19.58 10.28
N ASN A 229 16.85 18.29 10.19
CA ASN A 229 16.45 17.25 11.14
C ASN A 229 14.91 17.18 11.36
N ASN A 230 14.14 17.43 10.31
CA ASN A 230 12.68 17.49 10.34
C ASN A 230 12.05 16.14 9.96
N LEU A 231 11.74 15.33 10.98
CA LEU A 231 11.16 13.99 10.80
C LEU A 231 9.86 13.99 9.99
N ASN A 232 8.90 14.86 10.34
CA ASN A 232 7.58 14.88 9.68
C ASN A 232 7.70 15.21 8.19
N LEU A 233 8.52 16.21 7.87
CA LEU A 233 8.77 16.61 6.49
C LEU A 233 9.45 15.47 5.72
N LEU A 234 10.44 14.79 6.33
CA LEU A 234 11.11 13.66 5.69
C LEU A 234 10.12 12.54 5.37
N ILE A 235 9.28 12.12 6.33
CA ILE A 235 8.32 11.02 6.12
C ILE A 235 7.33 11.37 5.01
N ASN A 236 6.75 12.58 5.02
CA ASN A 236 5.80 13.00 3.99
C ASN A 236 6.44 12.98 2.59
N ASN A 237 7.64 13.53 2.43
CA ASN A 237 8.32 13.54 1.14
C ASN A 237 8.79 12.14 0.69
N MET A 238 9.25 11.30 1.62
CA MET A 238 9.57 9.90 1.33
C MET A 238 8.35 9.14 0.82
N ARG A 239 7.18 9.32 1.43
CA ARG A 239 5.95 8.67 0.97
C ARG A 239 5.54 9.16 -0.41
N ALA A 240 5.57 10.48 -0.64
CA ALA A 240 5.26 11.09 -1.93
C ALA A 240 6.20 10.62 -3.05
N LEU A 241 7.51 10.55 -2.80
CA LEU A 241 8.50 10.08 -3.76
C LEU A 241 8.39 8.57 -4.06
N SER A 242 7.86 7.78 -3.13
CA SER A 242 7.89 6.31 -3.23
C SER A 242 7.19 5.78 -4.49
N GLY A 243 6.22 6.52 -5.05
CA GLY A 243 5.50 6.22 -6.28
C GLY A 243 6.30 6.39 -7.58
N SER A 244 7.42 7.13 -7.55
CA SER A 244 8.23 7.44 -8.74
C SER A 244 8.84 6.21 -9.42
N LYS A 245 9.12 6.28 -10.73
CA LYS A 245 9.95 5.28 -11.44
C LYS A 245 11.46 5.55 -11.34
N ALA A 246 11.87 6.67 -10.74
CA ALA A 246 13.27 7.10 -10.67
C ALA A 246 14.10 6.29 -9.64
N GLN A 247 14.50 5.06 -10.02
CA GLN A 247 15.26 4.16 -9.14
C GLN A 247 16.60 4.74 -8.67
N GLY A 248 17.24 5.59 -9.48
CA GLY A 248 18.46 6.31 -9.12
C GLY A 248 18.24 7.23 -7.92
N LEU A 249 17.23 8.11 -7.99
CA LEU A 249 16.86 9.02 -6.90
C LEU A 249 16.48 8.25 -5.63
N LYS A 250 15.73 7.16 -5.75
CA LYS A 250 15.37 6.33 -4.59
C LYS A 250 16.58 5.68 -3.94
N SER A 251 17.51 5.15 -4.73
CA SER A 251 18.73 4.53 -4.20
C SER A 251 19.59 5.55 -3.47
N GLN A 252 19.79 6.73 -4.07
CA GLN A 252 20.53 7.83 -3.48
C GLN A 252 19.87 8.32 -2.17
N LEU A 253 18.54 8.47 -2.17
CA LEU A 253 17.82 8.89 -0.97
C LEU A 253 17.99 7.90 0.18
N ILE A 254 17.88 6.60 -0.10
CA ILE A 254 18.04 5.56 0.92
C ILE A 254 19.43 5.63 1.56
N GLU A 255 20.47 5.82 0.75
CA GLU A 255 21.84 5.99 1.26
C GLU A 255 21.93 7.19 2.20
N GLN A 256 21.46 8.36 1.75
CA GLN A 256 21.45 9.61 2.53
C GLN A 256 20.67 9.47 3.84
N VAL A 257 19.45 8.93 3.78
CA VAL A 257 18.58 8.73 4.95
C VAL A 257 19.23 7.78 5.95
N LEU A 258 19.72 6.63 5.51
CA LEU A 258 20.33 5.65 6.41
C LEU A 258 21.67 6.16 7.00
N THR A 259 22.34 7.14 6.39
CA THR A 259 23.51 7.82 6.99
C THR A 259 23.15 8.99 7.91
N SER A 260 21.92 9.49 7.87
CA SER A 260 21.52 10.68 8.62
C SER A 260 21.15 10.37 10.07
N GLU A 261 21.06 11.41 10.90
CA GLU A 261 20.54 11.30 12.28
C GLU A 261 19.09 10.79 12.32
N LEU A 262 18.29 11.10 11.31
CA LEU A 262 16.91 10.62 11.18
C LEU A 262 16.83 9.14 10.80
N GLY A 263 17.93 8.54 10.30
CA GLY A 263 17.96 7.16 9.82
C GLY A 263 17.62 6.13 10.90
N SER A 264 17.87 6.44 12.18
CA SER A 264 17.53 5.56 13.30
C SER A 264 16.10 5.72 13.81
N GLN A 265 15.33 6.70 13.31
CA GLN A 265 13.96 6.95 13.77
C GLN A 265 13.03 5.79 13.36
N PRO A 266 12.18 5.26 14.26
CA PRO A 266 11.27 4.15 13.94
C PRO A 266 10.41 4.40 12.71
N ASP A 267 9.82 5.59 12.60
CA ASP A 267 8.94 5.94 11.47
C ASP A 267 9.67 5.96 10.12
N VAL A 268 10.95 6.34 10.11
CA VAL A 268 11.79 6.32 8.90
C VAL A 268 12.05 4.89 8.48
N LEU A 269 12.48 4.03 9.41
CA LEU A 269 12.76 2.63 9.15
C LEU A 269 11.51 1.86 8.70
N LEU A 270 10.35 2.14 9.31
CA LEU A 270 9.05 1.59 8.91
C LEU A 270 8.62 2.10 7.53
N THR A 271 8.87 3.38 7.21
CA THR A 271 8.58 3.93 5.87
C THR A 271 9.44 3.29 4.80
N LEU A 272 10.73 3.05 5.08
CA LEU A 272 11.63 2.34 4.19
C LEU A 272 11.16 0.90 3.95
N ALA A 273 10.89 0.13 5.01
CA ALA A 273 10.39 -1.24 4.90
C ALA A 273 9.02 -1.30 4.20
N GLY A 274 8.14 -0.33 4.44
CA GLY A 274 6.78 -0.31 3.91
C GLY A 274 6.63 0.26 2.50
N ARG A 275 7.54 1.11 2.03
CA ARG A 275 7.39 1.86 0.75
C ARG A 275 8.57 1.75 -0.21
N TYR A 276 9.74 1.39 0.30
CA TYR A 276 10.99 1.28 -0.46
C TYR A 276 11.54 -0.16 -0.50
N TRP A 277 10.73 -1.16 -0.10
CA TRP A 277 11.18 -2.55 0.05
C TRP A 277 11.94 -3.11 -1.17
N LEU A 278 11.50 -2.78 -2.39
CA LEU A 278 12.17 -3.21 -3.63
C LEU A 278 13.61 -2.70 -3.78
N CYS A 279 14.00 -1.66 -3.04
CA CYS A 279 15.36 -1.14 -3.06
C CYS A 279 16.32 -1.97 -2.18
N PHE A 280 15.80 -2.89 -1.36
CA PHE A 280 16.58 -3.73 -0.45
C PHE A 280 16.94 -5.11 -1.02
N GLU A 281 16.84 -5.30 -2.33
CA GLU A 281 17.46 -6.44 -3.03
C GLU A 281 19.00 -6.35 -2.99
N LYS A 282 19.55 -5.14 -2.79
CA LYS A 282 20.98 -4.91 -2.57
C LYS A 282 21.37 -5.18 -1.11
N PRO A 283 22.34 -6.08 -0.83
CA PRO A 283 22.69 -6.48 0.53
C PRO A 283 23.12 -5.32 1.45
N GLU A 284 23.84 -4.33 0.94
CA GLU A 284 24.41 -3.23 1.74
C GLU A 284 23.34 -2.36 2.39
N ALA A 285 22.35 -1.91 1.61
CA ALA A 285 21.25 -1.10 2.12
C ALA A 285 20.37 -1.88 3.10
N LEU A 286 20.11 -3.17 2.80
CA LEU A 286 19.32 -4.03 3.68
C LEU A 286 20.04 -4.29 5.00
N PHE A 287 21.35 -4.56 4.96
CA PHE A 287 22.16 -4.74 6.15
C PHE A 287 22.10 -3.49 7.04
N LYS A 288 22.27 -2.30 6.46
CA LYS A 288 22.25 -1.06 7.20
C LYS A 288 20.88 -0.74 7.81
N LEU A 289 19.79 -1.01 7.08
CA LEU A 289 18.43 -0.90 7.61
C LEU A 289 18.24 -1.79 8.85
N LEU A 290 18.62 -3.07 8.74
CA LEU A 290 18.46 -4.03 9.84
C LEU A 290 19.37 -3.72 11.03
N ASP A 291 20.59 -3.23 10.78
CA ASP A 291 21.51 -2.81 11.84
C ASP A 291 20.96 -1.61 12.60
N LEU A 292 20.43 -0.58 11.91
CA LEU A 292 19.78 0.56 12.54
C LEU A 292 18.53 0.15 13.33
N ALA A 293 17.72 -0.77 12.80
CA ALA A 293 16.56 -1.31 13.50
C ALA A 293 16.96 -2.09 14.77
N ALA A 294 18.05 -2.87 14.71
CA ALA A 294 18.56 -3.62 15.85
C ALA A 294 19.15 -2.74 16.96
N ASN A 295 19.71 -1.57 16.59
CA ASN A 295 20.23 -0.59 17.53
C ASN A 295 19.16 0.41 18.03
N ASN A 296 17.88 0.25 17.65
CA ASN A 296 16.83 1.13 18.12
C ASN A 296 16.40 0.77 19.56
N GLU A 297 16.77 1.61 20.52
CA GLU A 297 16.45 1.41 21.94
C GLU A 297 15.02 1.84 22.31
N GLN A 298 14.42 2.74 21.53
CA GLN A 298 13.09 3.29 21.80
C GLN A 298 11.98 2.26 21.55
N MET A 299 12.18 1.38 20.56
CA MET A 299 11.22 0.38 20.14
C MET A 299 11.93 -0.98 19.98
N PRO A 300 12.05 -1.78 21.06
CA PRO A 300 12.73 -3.08 21.02
C PRO A 300 12.15 -4.06 19.98
N GLU A 301 10.85 -3.96 19.70
CA GLU A 301 10.15 -4.79 18.71
C GLU A 301 10.32 -4.32 17.25
N LEU A 302 11.06 -3.23 17.01
CA LEU A 302 11.23 -2.68 15.67
C LEU A 302 11.99 -3.64 14.75
N PHE A 303 13.13 -4.17 15.22
CA PHE A 303 13.89 -5.16 14.47
C PHE A 303 13.11 -6.42 14.14
N PRO A 304 12.51 -7.16 15.11
CA PRO A 304 11.76 -8.36 14.79
C PRO A 304 10.56 -8.08 13.87
N SER A 305 9.89 -6.93 14.04
CA SER A 305 8.78 -6.53 13.17
C SER A 305 9.22 -6.28 11.73
N ILE A 306 10.30 -5.50 11.52
CA ILE A 306 10.85 -5.25 10.17
C ILE A 306 11.39 -6.55 9.56
N PHE A 307 12.08 -7.38 10.33
CA PHE A 307 12.59 -8.66 9.85
C PHE A 307 11.46 -9.58 9.38
N ALA A 308 10.44 -9.77 10.22
CA ALA A 308 9.28 -10.59 9.91
C ALA A 308 8.50 -10.08 8.69
N ASP A 309 8.40 -8.75 8.54
CA ASP A 309 7.76 -8.12 7.39
C ASP A 309 8.54 -8.37 6.10
N LEU A 310 9.85 -8.10 6.08
CA LEU A 310 10.66 -8.19 4.87
C LEU A 310 10.92 -9.65 4.44
N VAL A 311 11.10 -10.58 5.38
CA VAL A 311 11.34 -12.01 5.07
C VAL A 311 10.09 -12.70 4.48
N ALA A 312 8.91 -12.15 4.74
CA ALA A 312 7.67 -12.63 4.14
C ALA A 312 7.59 -12.30 2.64
N ILE A 313 8.18 -11.18 2.20
CA ILE A 313 8.13 -10.77 0.79
C ILE A 313 8.93 -11.75 -0.08
N PRO A 314 8.32 -12.44 -1.06
CA PRO A 314 9.01 -13.49 -1.82
C PRO A 314 10.28 -13.04 -2.51
N SER A 315 10.30 -11.82 -3.07
CA SER A 315 11.49 -11.27 -3.73
C SER A 315 12.60 -10.90 -2.75
N LEU A 316 12.30 -10.55 -1.50
CA LEU A 316 13.31 -10.16 -0.51
C LEU A 316 13.75 -11.31 0.40
N ARG A 317 12.93 -12.33 0.58
CA ARG A 317 13.23 -13.51 1.41
C ARG A 317 14.65 -14.05 1.26
N PRO A 318 15.18 -14.34 0.05
CA PRO A 318 16.55 -14.84 -0.09
C PRO A 318 17.60 -13.84 0.41
N HIS A 319 17.39 -12.54 0.23
CA HIS A 319 18.30 -11.48 0.68
C HIS A 319 18.29 -11.33 2.20
N VAL A 320 17.10 -11.33 2.80
CA VAL A 320 16.93 -11.23 4.27
C VAL A 320 17.51 -12.45 4.98
N LEU A 321 17.24 -13.66 4.47
CA LEU A 321 17.83 -14.89 5.01
C LEU A 321 19.34 -14.96 4.79
N GLY A 322 19.86 -14.35 3.73
CA GLY A 322 21.30 -14.24 3.48
C GLY A 322 22.03 -13.48 4.60
N ILE A 323 21.40 -12.45 5.19
CA ILE A 323 21.97 -11.67 6.29
C ILE A 323 22.16 -12.50 7.56
N LEU A 324 21.30 -13.50 7.81
CA LEU A 324 21.47 -14.41 8.95
C LEU A 324 22.80 -15.17 8.92
N ARG A 325 23.39 -15.33 7.73
CA ARG A 325 24.64 -16.04 7.47
C ARG A 325 25.82 -15.12 7.24
N ALA A 326 25.63 -13.80 7.26
CA ALA A 326 26.69 -12.84 7.02
C ALA A 326 27.72 -12.85 8.17
N GLU A 327 29.00 -12.91 7.83
CA GLU A 327 30.10 -12.95 8.81
C GLU A 327 30.45 -11.56 9.37
N ASN A 328 30.12 -10.50 8.65
CA ASN A 328 30.45 -9.11 8.98
C ASN A 328 29.34 -8.36 9.75
N ARG A 329 28.55 -9.07 10.57
CA ARG A 329 27.48 -8.46 11.38
C ARG A 329 28.02 -7.72 12.59
N SER A 330 27.35 -6.63 12.99
CA SER A 330 27.60 -6.01 14.30
C SER A 330 27.20 -6.98 15.43
N ASP A 331 27.76 -6.77 16.62
CA ASP A 331 27.38 -7.55 17.81
C ASP A 331 25.92 -7.31 18.21
N THR A 332 25.40 -6.10 18.00
CA THR A 332 23.99 -5.79 18.27
C THR A 332 23.07 -6.54 17.32
N LEU A 333 23.35 -6.50 16.02
CA LEU A 333 22.56 -7.23 15.02
C LEU A 333 22.64 -8.75 15.24
N SER A 334 23.81 -9.27 15.61
CA SER A 334 23.98 -10.70 15.92
C SER A 334 23.15 -11.13 17.13
N ARG A 335 23.11 -10.31 18.20
CA ARG A 335 22.25 -10.55 19.37
C ARG A 335 20.77 -10.45 19.03
N ALA A 336 20.38 -9.45 18.23
CA ALA A 336 18.99 -9.27 17.80
C ALA A 336 18.50 -10.45 16.97
N ILE A 337 19.33 -10.97 16.06
CA ILE A 337 19.05 -12.19 15.29
C ILE A 337 18.91 -13.41 16.22
N GLY A 338 19.81 -13.56 17.21
CA GLY A 338 19.73 -14.65 18.17
C GLY A 338 18.40 -14.68 18.93
N ARG A 339 17.83 -13.51 19.24
CA ARG A 339 16.52 -13.37 19.91
C ARG A 339 15.32 -13.76 19.04
N LEU A 340 15.46 -13.82 17.71
CA LEU A 340 14.37 -14.26 16.83
C LEU A 340 14.02 -15.75 17.02
N PHE A 341 14.96 -16.53 17.55
CA PHE A 341 14.84 -17.99 17.69
C PHE A 341 14.74 -18.46 19.15
N SER A 342 14.69 -17.53 20.10
CA SER A 342 14.58 -17.79 21.55
C SER A 342 13.14 -17.64 22.03
#